data_AF-A0A7X5ITH0-F1
#
_entry.id   AF-A0A7X5ITH0-F1
#
_cell.length_a   1.000
_cell.length_b   1.000
_cell.length_c   1.000
_cell.angle_alpha   90.00
_cell.angle_beta   90.00
_cell.angle_gamma   90.00
#
_symmetry.space_group_name_H-M   'P 1'
#
loop_
_entity.id
_entity.type
_entity.pdbx_description
1 polymer ?
#
loop_
_entity_poly.entity_id
_entity_poly.type
_entity_poly.pdbx_seq_one_letter_code
_entity_poly.pdbx_strand_id
1 'polypeptide(L)'
;MGGSHMSEQEFNTLFAKNLNHYLHINGITQLDLANRLGVSTSAVSAWCRGAKTPRMDKVDAMCKYFRIKRSDLMEDKENKGSSYYLDDETRDLAEFLYTNPEYKVLFDATRNVKKDDIQFVKEMIDRISNKE
;
A
#
# COMPACT_ATOMS: atom_id res chain seq x y z
N MET A 1 5.70 -22.73 -21.30
CA MET A 1 5.26 -21.56 -20.53
C MET A 1 4.10 -22.01 -19.64
N GLY A 2 4.40 -22.46 -18.42
CA GLY A 2 3.36 -22.88 -17.48
C GLY A 2 2.85 -21.65 -16.75
N GLY A 3 1.72 -21.11 -17.18
CA GLY A 3 1.00 -20.12 -16.37
C GLY A 3 0.44 -20.85 -15.15
N SER A 4 0.89 -20.48 -13.96
CA SER A 4 0.35 -20.97 -12.69
C SER A 4 -1.16 -20.69 -12.68
N HIS A 5 -1.96 -21.75 -12.81
CA HIS A 5 -3.42 -21.62 -12.78
C HIS A 5 -3.85 -21.50 -11.32
N MET A 6 -4.11 -20.28 -10.87
CA MET A 6 -4.66 -20.02 -9.53
C MET A 6 -6.03 -20.71 -9.44
N SER A 7 -6.22 -21.51 -8.41
CA SER A 7 -7.52 -22.15 -8.15
C SER A 7 -8.57 -21.10 -7.75
N GLU A 8 -9.84 -21.42 -8.00
CA GLU A 8 -10.96 -20.55 -7.60
C GLU A 8 -10.96 -20.27 -6.08
N GLN A 9 -10.56 -21.26 -5.28
CA GLN A 9 -10.47 -21.12 -3.83
C GLN A 9 -9.35 -20.16 -3.41
N GLU A 10 -8.18 -20.23 -4.05
CA GLU A 10 -7.09 -19.28 -3.83
C GLU A 10 -7.49 -17.87 -4.24
N PHE A 11 -8.16 -17.72 -5.39
CA PHE A 11 -8.67 -16.42 -5.85
C PHE A 11 -9.69 -15.82 -4.88
N ASN A 12 -10.66 -16.62 -4.42
CA ASN A 12 -11.67 -16.14 -3.48
C ASN A 12 -11.03 -15.73 -2.14
N THR A 13 -10.01 -16.47 -1.68
CA THR A 13 -9.27 -16.16 -0.46
C THR A 13 -8.48 -14.86 -0.60
N LEU A 14 -7.80 -14.67 -1.73
CA LEU A 14 -7.09 -13.43 -2.07
C LEU A 14 -8.05 -12.23 -2.11
N PHE A 15 -9.18 -12.37 -2.81
CA PHE A 15 -10.18 -11.32 -2.90
C PHE A 15 -10.72 -10.94 -1.51
N ALA A 16 -11.04 -11.94 -0.69
CA ALA A 16 -11.51 -11.75 0.67
C ALA A 16 -10.50 -10.98 1.54
N LYS A 17 -9.23 -11.36 1.45
CA LYS A 17 -8.13 -10.68 2.14
C LYS A 17 -8.05 -9.20 1.75
N ASN A 18 -8.01 -8.91 0.45
CA ASN A 18 -7.95 -7.55 -0.07
C ASN A 18 -9.18 -6.72 0.33
N LEU A 19 -10.38 -7.30 0.23
CA LEU A 19 -11.61 -6.63 0.64
C LEU A 19 -11.60 -6.27 2.13
N ASN A 20 -11.18 -7.20 3.00
CA ASN A 20 -11.10 -6.95 4.44
C ASN A 20 -10.07 -5.86 4.78
N HIS A 21 -8.95 -5.82 4.07
CA HIS A 21 -7.97 -4.73 4.20
C HIS A 21 -8.62 -3.37 3.92
N TYR A 22 -9.33 -3.22 2.79
CA TYR A 22 -10.00 -1.96 2.46
C TYR A 22 -11.14 -1.59 3.40
N LEU A 23 -11.88 -2.56 3.94
CA LEU A 23 -12.85 -2.30 5.00
C LEU A 23 -12.18 -1.74 6.26
N HIS A 24 -11.07 -2.35 6.68
CA HIS A 24 -10.36 -1.97 7.90
C HIS A 24 -9.77 -0.55 7.81
N ILE A 25 -9.00 -0.24 6.75
CA ILE A 25 -8.33 1.06 6.63
C ILE A 25 -9.30 2.23 6.44
N ASN A 26 -10.52 1.96 5.96
CA ASN A 26 -11.56 2.97 5.81
C ASN A 26 -12.54 3.00 7.00
N GLY A 27 -12.36 2.13 8.01
CA GLY A 27 -13.27 2.03 9.15
C GLY A 27 -14.71 1.64 8.78
N ILE A 28 -14.87 0.85 7.72
CA ILE A 28 -16.18 0.46 7.16
C ILE A 28 -16.56 -0.93 7.65
N THR A 29 -17.78 -1.07 8.19
CA THR A 29 -18.29 -2.38 8.59
C THR A 29 -18.88 -3.15 7.40
N GLN A 30 -19.04 -4.46 7.54
CA GLN A 30 -19.73 -5.27 6.52
C GLN A 30 -21.18 -4.81 6.29
N LEU A 31 -21.85 -4.30 7.34
CA LEU A 31 -23.19 -3.75 7.25
C LEU A 31 -23.21 -2.45 6.43
N ASP A 32 -22.24 -1.56 6.63
CA ASP A 32 -22.14 -0.32 5.87
C ASP A 32 -21.92 -0.60 4.38
N LEU A 33 -21.03 -1.55 4.07
CA LEU A 33 -20.79 -1.96 2.69
C LEU A 33 -22.04 -2.61 2.07
N ALA A 34 -22.77 -3.44 2.83
CA ALA A 34 -24.01 -4.06 2.37
C ALA A 34 -25.07 -3.01 2.02
N ASN A 35 -25.29 -2.05 2.92
CA ASN A 35 -26.20 -0.93 2.71
C ASN A 35 -25.78 -0.08 1.50
N ARG A 36 -24.48 0.21 1.37
CA ARG A 36 -23.94 1.00 0.25
C ARG A 36 -24.13 0.32 -1.10
N LEU A 37 -24.00 -0.99 -1.16
CA LEU A 37 -24.10 -1.77 -2.40
C LEU A 37 -25.52 -2.26 -2.71
N GLY A 38 -26.47 -2.05 -1.80
CA GLY A 38 -27.83 -2.55 -1.90
C GLY A 38 -27.89 -4.07 -1.92
N VAL A 39 -27.10 -4.74 -1.07
CA VAL A 39 -27.03 -6.21 -0.96
C VAL A 39 -27.24 -6.64 0.49
N SER A 40 -27.45 -7.94 0.72
CA SER A 40 -27.54 -8.46 2.08
C SER A 40 -26.17 -8.48 2.78
N THR A 41 -26.16 -8.26 4.10
CA THR A 41 -24.96 -8.42 4.93
C THR A 41 -24.39 -9.84 4.85
N SER A 42 -25.24 -10.85 4.63
CA SER A 42 -24.81 -12.24 4.41
C SER A 42 -23.99 -12.41 3.13
N ALA A 43 -24.31 -11.67 2.07
CA ALA A 43 -23.52 -11.69 0.83
C ALA A 43 -22.13 -11.09 1.06
N VAL A 44 -22.06 -9.93 1.72
CA VAL A 44 -20.78 -9.30 2.09
C VAL A 44 -19.95 -10.21 2.99
N SER A 45 -20.57 -10.83 3.99
CA SER A 45 -19.90 -11.80 4.86
C SER A 45 -19.34 -13.01 4.08
N ALA A 46 -20.06 -13.51 3.08
CA ALA A 46 -19.57 -14.58 2.22
C ALA A 46 -18.34 -14.15 1.40
N TRP A 47 -18.31 -12.90 0.93
CA TRP A 47 -17.15 -12.31 0.23
C TRP A 47 -15.96 -12.13 1.16
N CYS A 48 -16.18 -11.58 2.36
CA CYS A 48 -15.13 -11.38 3.37
C CYS A 48 -14.53 -12.69 3.91
N ARG A 49 -15.23 -13.82 3.80
CA ARG A 49 -14.73 -15.16 4.19
C ARG A 49 -14.16 -15.95 3.02
N GLY A 50 -14.17 -15.42 1.80
CA GLY A 50 -13.72 -16.13 0.60
C GLY A 50 -14.59 -17.31 0.20
N ALA A 51 -15.84 -17.37 0.68
CA ALA A 51 -16.76 -18.44 0.32
C ALA A 51 -17.29 -18.28 -1.11
N LYS A 52 -17.44 -17.02 -1.56
CA LYS A 52 -17.87 -16.62 -2.90
C LYS A 52 -17.24 -15.28 -3.25
N THR A 53 -17.17 -14.95 -4.53
CA THR A 53 -16.80 -13.61 -5.00
C THR A 53 -18.03 -12.84 -5.50
N PRO A 54 -18.03 -11.51 -5.36
CA PRO A 54 -19.09 -10.66 -5.91
C PRO A 54 -19.06 -10.66 -7.45
N ARG A 55 -20.20 -10.35 -8.06
CA ARG A 55 -20.24 -10.06 -9.51
C ARG A 55 -19.50 -8.75 -9.83
N MET A 56 -19.06 -8.62 -11.07
CA MET A 56 -18.24 -7.48 -11.52
C MET A 56 -18.89 -6.11 -11.30
N ASP A 57 -20.21 -6.00 -11.40
CA ASP A 57 -20.94 -4.76 -11.11
C ASP A 57 -20.75 -4.31 -9.65
N LYS A 58 -20.70 -5.27 -8.71
CA LYS A 58 -20.45 -5.00 -7.29
C LYS A 58 -18.97 -4.70 -7.03
N VAL A 59 -18.06 -5.39 -7.72
CA VAL A 59 -16.63 -5.03 -7.69
C VAL A 59 -16.43 -3.59 -8.14
N ASP A 60 -17.06 -3.18 -9.25
CA ASP A 60 -16.96 -1.81 -9.77
C ASP A 60 -17.49 -0.77 -8.78
N ALA A 61 -18.59 -1.09 -8.11
CA ALA A 61 -19.16 -0.24 -7.07
C ALA A 61 -18.21 -0.11 -5.86
N MET A 62 -17.56 -1.20 -5.43
CA MET A 62 -16.52 -1.16 -4.40
C MET A 62 -15.33 -0.31 -4.83
N CYS A 63 -14.84 -0.49 -6.06
CA CYS A 63 -13.73 0.29 -6.62
C CYS A 63 -14.03 1.79 -6.62
N LYS A 64 -15.23 2.18 -7.07
CA LYS A 64 -15.68 3.58 -7.04
C LYS A 64 -15.79 4.13 -5.62
N TYR A 65 -16.25 3.30 -4.68
CA TYR A 65 -16.43 3.70 -3.29
C TYR A 65 -15.09 3.91 -2.57
N PHE A 66 -14.19 2.94 -2.65
CA PHE A 66 -12.86 2.99 -2.02
C PHE A 66 -11.85 3.83 -2.82
N ARG A 67 -12.19 4.27 -4.03
CA ARG A 67 -11.28 4.95 -4.98
C ARG A 67 -10.05 4.11 -5.34
N ILE A 68 -10.29 2.83 -5.64
CA ILE A 68 -9.26 1.83 -5.98
C ILE A 68 -9.50 1.24 -7.38
N LYS A 69 -8.53 0.51 -7.91
CA LYS A 69 -8.64 -0.25 -9.17
C LYS A 69 -9.12 -1.68 -8.88
N ARG A 70 -9.62 -2.38 -9.91
CA ARG A 70 -10.02 -3.80 -9.79
C ARG A 70 -8.85 -4.71 -9.41
N SER A 71 -7.67 -4.44 -9.95
CA SER A 71 -6.41 -5.11 -9.60
C SER A 71 -6.16 -5.13 -8.10
N ASP A 72 -6.62 -4.09 -7.39
CA ASP A 72 -6.39 -3.94 -5.95
C ASP A 72 -7.22 -4.91 -5.12
N LEU A 73 -8.29 -5.45 -5.69
CA LEU A 73 -9.11 -6.51 -5.09
C LEU A 73 -8.77 -7.89 -5.64
N MET A 74 -8.38 -7.98 -6.92
CA MET A 74 -8.31 -9.24 -7.67
C MET A 74 -6.92 -9.81 -7.85
N GLU A 75 -5.88 -9.00 -7.71
CA GLU A 75 -4.49 -9.43 -7.93
C GLU A 75 -3.75 -9.53 -6.59
N ASP A 76 -2.82 -10.48 -6.54
CA ASP A 76 -1.92 -10.62 -5.41
C ASP A 76 -0.83 -9.54 -5.50
N LYS A 77 -1.04 -8.49 -4.72
CA LYS A 77 -0.05 -7.42 -4.55
C LYS A 77 1.04 -7.77 -3.55
N GLU A 78 0.94 -8.87 -2.80
CA GLU A 78 2.03 -9.28 -1.92
C GLU A 78 3.23 -9.81 -2.71
N ASN A 79 3.03 -10.24 -3.96
CA ASN A 79 4.12 -10.64 -4.87
C ASN A 79 4.59 -9.55 -5.85
N LYS A 80 4.06 -8.34 -5.72
CA LYS A 80 4.67 -7.14 -6.28
C LYS A 80 4.82 -6.17 -5.14
N GLY A 81 5.94 -6.30 -4.41
CA GLY A 81 6.33 -5.45 -3.29
C GLY A 81 5.68 -4.08 -3.41
N SER A 82 4.58 -3.90 -2.67
CA SER A 82 3.91 -2.60 -2.56
C SER A 82 4.78 -1.75 -1.65
N SER A 83 5.94 -1.44 -2.20
CA SER A 83 6.89 -0.52 -1.67
C SER A 83 6.15 0.80 -1.56
N TYR A 84 5.97 1.26 -0.33
CA TYR A 84 5.67 2.67 -0.04
C TYR A 84 6.73 3.60 -0.66
N TYR A 85 7.81 3.02 -1.17
CA TYR A 85 8.98 3.64 -1.75
C TYR A 85 9.01 3.44 -3.27
N LEU A 86 9.47 4.47 -3.98
CA LEU A 86 9.49 4.50 -5.44
C LEU A 86 10.46 3.48 -6.05
N ASP A 87 11.47 3.07 -5.30
CA ASP A 87 12.55 2.16 -5.67
C ASP A 87 13.23 1.57 -4.42
N ASP A 88 14.15 0.62 -4.62
CA ASP A 88 14.90 -0.03 -3.55
C ASP A 88 15.80 0.95 -2.76
N GLU A 89 16.35 1.99 -3.40
CA GLU A 89 17.18 3.00 -2.71
C GLU A 89 16.34 3.82 -1.72
N THR A 90 15.12 4.19 -2.13
CA THR A 90 14.18 4.93 -1.29
C THR A 90 13.75 4.09 -0.09
N ARG A 91 13.62 2.77 -0.23
CA ARG A 91 13.34 1.85 0.88
C ARG A 91 14.49 1.85 1.87
N ASP A 92 15.70 1.63 1.38
CA ASP A 92 16.89 1.50 2.22
C ASP A 92 17.16 2.82 2.97
N LEU A 93 16.95 3.97 2.32
CA LEU A 93 17.04 5.29 2.95
C LEU A 93 16.01 5.48 4.06
N ALA A 94 14.76 5.07 3.84
CA ALA A 94 13.72 5.22 4.84
C ALA A 94 13.94 4.30 6.05
N GLU A 95 14.41 3.08 5.82
CA GLU A 95 14.81 2.16 6.90
C GLU A 95 16.00 2.71 7.69
N PHE A 96 16.99 3.28 7.00
CA PHE A 96 18.11 3.97 7.65
C PHE A 96 17.64 5.14 8.53
N LEU A 97 16.79 6.04 8.02
CA LEU A 97 16.29 7.19 8.79
C LEU A 97 15.39 6.78 9.96
N TYR A 98 14.65 5.67 9.82
CA TYR A 98 13.85 5.13 10.91
C TYR A 98 14.73 4.56 12.03
N THR A 99 15.79 3.84 11.65
CA THR A 99 16.71 3.18 12.59
C THR A 99 17.70 4.16 13.23
N ASN A 100 17.96 5.31 12.60
CA ASN A 100 18.91 6.32 13.08
C ASN A 100 18.23 7.70 13.19
N PRO A 101 17.42 7.95 14.25
CA PRO A 101 16.63 9.18 14.40
C PRO A 101 17.42 10.48 14.41
N GLU A 102 18.70 10.46 14.79
CA GLU A 102 19.60 11.62 14.77
C GLU A 102 19.82 12.16 13.35
N TYR A 103 19.83 11.28 12.33
CA TYR A 103 19.91 11.70 10.93
C TYR A 103 18.58 12.26 10.42
N LYS A 104 17.46 11.79 10.96
CA LYS A 104 16.13 12.36 10.66
C LYS A 104 16.03 13.80 11.14
N VAL A 105 16.58 14.13 12.31
CA VAL A 105 16.60 15.51 12.82
C VAL A 105 17.37 16.44 11.87
N LEU A 106 18.47 15.96 11.28
CA LEU A 106 19.21 16.71 10.27
C LEU A 106 18.36 16.95 9.01
N PHE A 107 17.65 15.93 8.53
CA PHE A 107 16.73 16.06 7.40
C PHE A 107 15.59 17.05 7.69
N ASP A 108 15.03 17.03 8.89
CA ASP A 108 13.98 17.97 9.29
C ASP A 108 14.49 19.42 9.30
N ALA A 109 15.74 19.63 9.73
CA ALA A 109 16.38 20.93 9.75
C ALA A 109 16.61 21.48 8.33
N THR A 110 16.99 20.63 7.36
CA THR A 110 17.27 21.10 5.98
C THR A 110 16.03 21.61 5.24
N ARG A 111 14.81 21.25 5.66
CA ARG A 111 13.55 21.71 5.03
C ARG A 111 13.38 23.22 4.97
N ASN A 112 14.00 23.95 5.90
CA ASN A 112 13.90 25.40 6.03
C ASN A 112 15.20 26.13 5.65
N VAL A 113 16.15 25.44 5.01
CA VAL A 113 17.48 25.98 4.67
C VAL A 113 17.51 26.42 3.21
N LYS A 114 18.26 27.48 2.90
CA LYS A 114 18.41 27.98 1.52
C LYS A 114 19.29 27.05 0.69
N LYS A 115 19.08 27.04 -0.62
CA LYS A 115 19.85 26.20 -1.56
C LYS A 115 21.37 26.41 -1.44
N ASP A 116 21.82 27.65 -1.29
CA ASP A 116 23.25 27.98 -1.18
C ASP A 116 23.87 27.43 0.11
N ASP A 117 23.13 27.46 1.21
CA ASP A 117 23.56 26.91 2.50
C ASP A 117 23.60 25.37 2.47
N ILE A 118 22.66 24.72 1.77
CA ILE A 118 22.70 23.27 1.52
C ILE A 118 23.95 22.90 0.72
N GLN A 119 24.29 23.71 -0.29
CA GLN A 119 25.49 23.49 -1.11
C GLN A 119 26.78 23.64 -0.28
N PHE A 120 26.84 24.64 0.62
CA PHE A 120 27.95 24.80 1.54
C PHE A 120 28.13 23.60 2.48
N VAL A 121 27.03 23.09 3.05
CA VAL A 121 27.06 21.91 3.92
C VAL A 121 27.53 20.68 3.14
N LYS A 122 27.09 20.51 1.89
CA LYS A 122 27.57 19.43 1.03
C LYS A 122 29.09 19.50 0.83
N GLU A 123 29.63 20.68 0.52
CA GLU A 123 31.08 20.87 0.35
C GLU A 123 31.87 20.59 1.64
N MET A 124 31.32 20.93 2.81
CA MET A 124 31.93 20.54 4.09
C MET A 124 31.97 19.02 4.26
N ILE A 125 30.86 18.34 3.97
CA ILE A 125 30.78 16.88 4.07
C ILE A 125 31.79 16.23 3.11
N ASP A 126 31.87 16.68 1.86
CA ASP A 126 32.82 16.15 0.87
C ASP A 126 34.28 16.29 1.35
N ARG A 127 34.64 17.43 1.97
CA ARG A 127 35.99 17.64 2.52
C ARG A 127 36.32 16.70 3.68
N ILE A 128 35.33 16.36 4.51
CA ILE A 128 35.50 15.49 5.68
C ILE A 128 35.42 14.01 5.27
N SER A 129 34.64 13.70 4.23
CA SER A 129 34.36 12.35 3.75
C SER A 129 35.38 11.85 2.72
N ASN A 130 36.31 12.71 2.29
CA ASN A 130 37.55 12.30 1.65
C ASN A 130 38.35 11.43 2.62
N LYS A 131 37.99 10.15 2.63
CA LYS A 131 38.92 9.05 2.84
C LYS A 131 40.11 9.28 1.90
N GLU A 132 41.31 9.37 2.46
CA GLU A 132 42.47 8.78 1.77
C GLU A 132 42.21 7.29 1.49
#